data_AF-A0A9D1P676-F1
#
_entry.id   AF-A0A9D1P676-F1
#
_cell.length_a   1.000
_cell.length_b   1.000
_cell.length_c   1.000
_cell.angle_alpha   90.00
_cell.angle_beta   90.00
_cell.angle_gamma   90.00
#
_symmetry.space_group_name_H-M   'P 1'
#
loop_
_entity.id
_entity.type
_entity.pdbx_description
1 polymer ?
#
loop_
_entity_poly.entity_id
_entity_poly.type
_entity_poly.pdbx_seq_one_letter_code
_entity_poly.pdbx_strand_id
1 'polypeptide(L)'
;MTKLDTWFGRALETCCGLEGVRPCTAVFRVVSDEEMRELNRDTRGIDRATDVLSYPAVSYPKGKTARDCPKRLNAVYDPEFGKPNLGDVFLSLERVRQQAKEYGHSITREAVFLATHASLHLLGYDHMEEEERQKMRAMEEAAMEQLGIDRNPLDEHLFLQACEALENAYAPYSGYKVGACLLCEDGREFLGCNIENASYGATICAERAAVSVAVSQGARRFTAIAIVGEKGDSWPCGICRQVLNEFSVDMRVIVGQKGGAFDVVPLGELLPHSFGPQDLEQQGENQNG
;
A
#
# COMPACT_ATOMS: atom_id res chain seq x y z
N MET A 1 5.59 14.65 -7.52
CA MET A 1 4.62 13.55 -7.67
C MET A 1 4.77 12.64 -6.47
N THR A 2 3.68 12.37 -5.77
CA THR A 2 3.64 11.41 -4.66
C THR A 2 3.79 9.98 -5.21
N LYS A 3 4.11 9.00 -4.35
CA LYS A 3 4.10 7.58 -4.75
C LYS A 3 2.75 7.13 -5.31
N LEU A 4 1.65 7.71 -4.82
CA LEU A 4 0.29 7.41 -5.27
C LEU A 4 0.02 7.92 -6.68
N ASP A 5 0.49 9.12 -7.03
CA ASP A 5 0.30 9.68 -8.39
C ASP A 5 0.88 8.74 -9.47
N THR A 6 2.01 8.11 -9.15
CA THR A 6 2.66 7.13 -10.05
C THR A 6 1.79 5.89 -10.22
N TRP A 7 1.18 5.40 -9.13
CA TRP A 7 0.29 4.26 -9.16
C TRP A 7 -1.01 4.54 -9.92
N PHE A 8 -1.60 5.73 -9.78
CA PHE A 8 -2.83 6.09 -10.48
C PHE A 8 -2.64 6.12 -11.99
N GLY A 9 -1.53 6.70 -12.47
CA GLY A 9 -1.17 6.66 -13.89
C GLY A 9 -0.99 5.23 -14.41
N ARG A 10 -0.30 4.37 -13.65
CA ARG A 10 -0.13 2.95 -13.99
C ARG A 10 -1.46 2.19 -13.99
N ALA A 11 -2.36 2.48 -13.05
CA ALA A 11 -3.67 1.85 -12.98
C ALA A 11 -4.49 2.15 -14.23
N LEU A 12 -4.54 3.41 -14.66
CA LEU A 12 -5.21 3.80 -15.89
C LEU A 12 -4.57 3.17 -17.13
N GLU A 13 -3.24 3.18 -17.23
CA GLU A 13 -2.52 2.58 -18.36
C GLU A 13 -2.78 1.08 -18.46
N THR A 14 -2.80 0.38 -17.32
CA THR A 14 -3.13 -1.05 -17.23
C THR A 14 -4.56 -1.30 -17.69
N CYS A 15 -5.52 -0.49 -17.23
CA CYS A 15 -6.91 -0.57 -17.67
C CYS A 15 -7.04 -0.36 -19.18
N CYS A 16 -6.33 0.63 -19.76
CA CYS A 16 -6.31 0.87 -21.21
C CYS A 16 -5.74 -0.35 -21.98
N GLY A 17 -4.68 -0.96 -21.45
CA GLY A 17 -4.06 -2.15 -22.03
C GLY A 17 -4.99 -3.36 -22.04
N LEU A 18 -5.63 -3.67 -20.90
CA LEU A 18 -6.65 -4.72 -20.79
C LEU A 18 -7.86 -4.45 -21.70
N GLU A 19 -8.26 -3.18 -21.77
CA GLU A 19 -9.32 -2.70 -22.66
C GLU A 19 -8.87 -2.68 -24.14
N GLY A 20 -7.60 -2.93 -24.46
CA GLY A 20 -7.13 -3.01 -25.85
C GLY A 20 -7.23 -1.69 -26.60
N VAL A 21 -7.18 -0.56 -25.88
CA VAL A 21 -7.17 0.79 -26.45
C VAL A 21 -5.78 1.42 -26.30
N ARG A 22 -5.53 2.47 -27.07
CA ARG A 22 -4.29 3.25 -26.94
C ARG A 22 -4.16 3.84 -25.52
N PRO A 23 -2.94 4.08 -25.02
CA PRO A 23 -2.74 4.74 -23.74
C PRO A 23 -3.49 6.07 -23.67
N CYS A 24 -4.20 6.29 -22.57
CA CYS A 24 -4.94 7.51 -22.28
C CYS A 24 -4.38 8.21 -21.04
N THR A 25 -4.84 9.42 -20.77
CA THR A 25 -4.55 10.19 -19.56
C THR A 25 -5.84 10.52 -18.82
N ALA A 26 -5.73 10.73 -17.52
CA ALA A 26 -6.79 11.29 -16.68
C ALA A 26 -6.12 12.05 -15.52
N VAL A 27 -6.81 13.03 -14.97
CA VAL A 27 -6.31 13.79 -13.82
C VAL A 27 -6.84 13.15 -12.55
N PHE A 28 -5.95 12.59 -11.74
CA PHE A 28 -6.29 12.05 -10.42
C PHE A 28 -5.99 13.11 -9.35
N ARG A 29 -6.97 13.41 -8.51
CA ARG A 29 -6.84 14.33 -7.38
C ARG A 29 -7.23 13.63 -6.09
N VAL A 30 -6.34 13.72 -5.12
CA VAL A 30 -6.62 13.30 -3.75
C VAL A 30 -7.16 14.51 -3.00
N VAL A 31 -8.33 14.37 -2.40
CA VAL A 31 -9.05 15.45 -1.71
C VAL A 31 -9.47 15.01 -0.30
N SER A 32 -9.83 15.97 0.54
CA SER A 32 -10.43 15.75 1.86
C SER A 32 -11.91 15.29 1.78
N ASP A 33 -12.49 14.70 2.84
CA ASP A 33 -13.93 14.39 2.85
C ASP A 33 -14.80 15.65 2.71
N GLU A 34 -14.33 16.81 3.18
CA GLU A 34 -15.05 18.09 3.04
C GLU A 34 -15.16 18.49 1.57
N GLU A 35 -14.02 18.58 0.86
CA GLU A 35 -13.98 18.84 -0.58
C GLU A 35 -14.79 17.78 -1.36
N MET A 36 -14.71 16.52 -0.93
CA MET A 36 -15.43 15.42 -1.57
C MET A 36 -16.95 15.54 -1.41
N ARG A 37 -17.41 15.94 -0.21
CA ARG A 37 -18.82 16.21 0.07
C ARG A 37 -19.31 17.40 -0.74
N GLU A 38 -18.52 18.46 -0.84
CA GLU A 38 -18.85 19.63 -1.67
C GLU A 38 -19.02 19.25 -3.14
N LEU A 39 -18.03 18.53 -3.70
CA LEU A 39 -18.09 18.03 -5.07
C LEU A 39 -19.33 17.15 -5.31
N ASN A 40 -19.64 16.24 -4.39
CA ASN A 40 -20.79 15.34 -4.52
C ASN A 40 -22.12 16.09 -4.43
N ARG A 41 -22.22 17.09 -3.55
CA ARG A 41 -23.40 17.95 -3.42
C ARG A 41 -23.61 18.77 -4.68
N ASP A 42 -22.55 19.40 -5.19
CA ASP A 42 -22.65 20.36 -6.29
C ASP A 42 -22.90 19.66 -7.64
N THR A 43 -22.43 18.42 -7.80
CA THR A 43 -22.56 17.68 -9.07
C THR A 43 -23.69 16.64 -9.08
N ARG A 44 -23.97 15.97 -7.95
CA ARG A 44 -25.00 14.92 -7.84
C ARG A 44 -26.17 15.29 -6.94
N GLY A 45 -26.13 16.43 -6.26
CA GLY A 45 -27.14 16.83 -5.28
C GLY A 45 -27.09 16.01 -3.98
N ILE A 46 -25.99 15.29 -3.73
CA ILE A 46 -25.84 14.37 -2.60
C ILE A 46 -24.89 14.98 -1.56
N ASP A 47 -25.43 15.45 -0.43
CA ASP A 47 -24.66 16.12 0.62
C ASP A 47 -23.99 15.13 1.60
N ARG A 48 -23.14 14.25 1.07
CA ARG A 48 -22.25 13.36 1.85
C ARG A 48 -20.96 13.07 1.07
N ALA A 49 -19.86 12.83 1.78
CA ALA A 49 -18.64 12.32 1.16
C ALA A 49 -18.85 10.90 0.59
N THR A 50 -18.12 10.57 -0.47
CA THR A 50 -17.99 9.21 -1.01
C THR A 50 -16.50 8.91 -1.19
N ASP A 51 -16.17 7.65 -1.43
CA ASP A 51 -14.82 7.17 -1.71
C ASP A 51 -14.19 7.75 -2.98
N VAL A 52 -14.92 7.70 -4.10
CA VAL A 52 -14.41 8.15 -5.40
C VAL A 52 -15.50 8.79 -6.28
N LEU A 53 -15.13 9.82 -7.02
CA LEU A 53 -15.95 10.45 -8.06
C LEU A 53 -15.15 10.52 -9.35
N SER A 54 -15.73 10.03 -10.44
CA SER A 54 -15.20 10.14 -11.79
C SER A 54 -16.07 11.07 -12.63
N TYR A 55 -15.42 11.93 -13.42
CA TYR A 55 -16.04 12.88 -14.34
C TYR A 55 -15.51 12.61 -15.75
N PRO A 56 -16.17 11.72 -16.52
CA PRO A 56 -15.72 11.40 -17.87
C PRO A 56 -15.82 12.60 -18.82
N ALA A 57 -14.74 12.87 -19.56
CA ALA A 57 -14.74 13.83 -20.68
C ALA A 57 -15.56 13.32 -21.88
N VAL A 58 -15.82 12.01 -21.93
CA VAL A 58 -16.59 11.33 -22.97
C VAL A 58 -17.49 10.28 -22.35
N SER A 59 -18.73 10.19 -22.86
CA SER A 59 -19.66 9.12 -22.50
C SER A 59 -19.76 8.09 -23.63
N TYR A 60 -20.14 6.87 -23.27
CA TYR A 60 -20.34 5.78 -24.22
C TYR A 60 -21.81 5.33 -24.23
N PRO A 61 -22.33 4.82 -25.36
CA PRO A 61 -23.66 4.21 -25.37
C PRO A 61 -23.78 3.08 -24.34
N LYS A 62 -24.99 2.80 -23.84
CA LYS A 62 -25.23 1.71 -22.88
C LYS A 62 -24.66 0.39 -23.41
N GLY A 63 -23.91 -0.33 -22.58
CA GLY A 63 -23.26 -1.60 -22.91
C GLY A 63 -22.09 -1.49 -23.90
N LYS A 64 -21.58 -0.29 -24.16
CA LYS A 64 -20.41 -0.02 -25.02
C LYS A 64 -19.31 0.66 -24.22
N THR A 65 -18.07 0.34 -24.55
CA THR A 65 -16.88 0.90 -23.90
C THR A 65 -16.02 1.70 -24.88
N ALA A 66 -14.89 2.21 -24.41
CA ALA A 66 -13.88 2.88 -25.21
C ALA A 66 -13.42 2.06 -26.42
N ARG A 67 -13.24 0.73 -26.27
CA ARG A 67 -12.87 -0.17 -27.37
C ARG A 67 -13.88 -0.15 -28.52
N ASP A 68 -15.17 -0.15 -28.19
CA ASP A 68 -16.24 -0.14 -29.19
C ASP A 68 -16.38 1.20 -29.93
N CYS A 69 -15.88 2.29 -29.34
CA CYS A 69 -16.18 3.66 -29.76
C CYS A 69 -14.91 4.48 -30.06
N PRO A 70 -14.02 4.06 -30.98
CA PRO A 70 -12.74 4.74 -31.22
C PRO A 70 -12.89 6.20 -31.67
N LYS A 71 -13.97 6.52 -32.39
CA LYS A 71 -14.27 7.91 -32.79
C LYS A 71 -14.54 8.83 -31.59
N ARG A 72 -15.24 8.33 -30.56
CA ARG A 72 -15.51 9.07 -29.33
C ARG A 72 -14.25 9.26 -28.51
N LEU A 73 -13.44 8.21 -28.39
CA LEU A 73 -12.14 8.27 -27.74
C LEU A 73 -11.18 9.26 -28.43
N ASN A 74 -11.23 9.36 -29.76
CA ASN A 74 -10.43 10.33 -30.52
C ASN A 74 -10.93 11.78 -30.37
N ALA A 75 -12.20 12.00 -30.02
CA ALA A 75 -12.75 13.34 -29.84
C ALA A 75 -12.20 14.06 -28.60
N VAL A 76 -11.72 13.30 -27.62
CA VAL A 76 -11.08 13.82 -26.39
C VAL A 76 -9.55 13.76 -26.45
N TYR A 77 -8.98 13.76 -27.65
CA TYR A 77 -7.54 13.78 -27.83
C TYR A 77 -6.95 15.11 -27.35
N ASP A 78 -6.00 15.02 -26.42
CA ASP A 78 -5.25 16.16 -25.92
C ASP A 78 -3.93 16.28 -26.70
N PRO A 79 -3.74 17.35 -27.50
CA PRO A 79 -2.51 17.55 -28.25
C PRO A 79 -1.30 17.86 -27.36
N GLU A 80 -1.50 18.35 -26.14
CA GLU A 80 -0.41 18.66 -25.21
C GLU A 80 0.24 17.37 -24.66
N PHE A 81 -0.59 16.39 -24.30
CA PHE A 81 -0.12 15.09 -23.78
C PHE A 81 0.04 14.02 -24.86
N GLY A 82 -0.41 14.28 -26.09
CA GLY A 82 -0.33 13.35 -27.22
C GLY A 82 -1.21 12.10 -27.07
N LYS A 83 -2.24 12.15 -26.22
CA LYS A 83 -3.10 11.02 -25.84
C LYS A 83 -4.53 11.49 -25.54
N PRO A 84 -5.56 10.63 -25.61
CA PRO A 84 -6.90 10.96 -25.10
C PRO A 84 -6.87 11.32 -23.62
N ASN A 85 -7.51 12.42 -23.24
CA ASN A 85 -7.79 12.75 -21.85
C ASN A 85 -9.22 12.27 -21.52
N LEU A 86 -9.32 11.28 -20.63
CA LEU A 86 -10.59 10.67 -20.26
C LEU A 86 -11.38 11.47 -19.22
N GLY A 87 -10.77 12.48 -18.59
CA GLY A 87 -11.41 13.35 -17.61
C GLY A 87 -10.73 13.36 -16.24
N ASP A 88 -11.52 13.60 -15.21
CA ASP A 88 -11.04 13.81 -13.84
C ASP A 88 -11.53 12.73 -12.88
N VAL A 89 -10.68 12.35 -11.93
CA VAL A 89 -10.98 11.43 -10.83
C VAL A 89 -10.60 12.09 -9.52
N PHE A 90 -11.52 12.06 -8.56
CA PHE A 90 -11.34 12.57 -7.21
C PHE A 90 -11.47 11.44 -6.20
N LEU A 91 -10.44 11.23 -5.39
CA LEU A 91 -10.41 10.20 -4.34
C LEU A 91 -10.34 10.85 -2.96
N SER A 92 -11.18 10.41 -2.02
CA SER A 92 -11.01 10.77 -0.61
C SER A 92 -9.96 9.88 0.05
N LEU A 93 -8.86 10.48 0.49
CA LEU A 93 -7.82 9.75 1.23
C LEU A 93 -8.32 9.25 2.60
N GLU A 94 -9.26 9.96 3.21
CA GLU A 94 -9.85 9.57 4.49
C GLU A 94 -10.70 8.31 4.33
N ARG A 95 -11.47 8.21 3.24
CA ARG A 95 -12.24 7.01 2.89
C ARG A 95 -11.35 5.84 2.49
N VAL A 96 -10.32 6.08 1.69
CA VAL A 96 -9.28 5.07 1.36
C VAL A 96 -8.72 4.48 2.65
N ARG A 97 -8.31 5.30 3.62
CA ARG A 97 -7.78 4.83 4.91
C ARG A 97 -8.82 4.06 5.72
N GLN A 98 -10.07 4.51 5.71
CA GLN A 98 -11.17 3.84 6.40
C GLN A 98 -11.47 2.46 5.81
N GLN A 99 -11.57 2.35 4.48
CA GLN A 99 -11.84 1.09 3.78
C GLN A 99 -10.66 0.12 3.86
N ALA A 100 -9.42 0.62 3.69
CA ALA A 100 -8.21 -0.18 3.89
C ALA A 100 -8.20 -0.81 5.29
N LYS A 101 -8.60 -0.04 6.31
CA LYS A 101 -8.74 -0.50 7.68
C LYS A 101 -9.87 -1.51 7.86
N GLU A 102 -11.06 -1.23 7.34
CA GLU A 102 -12.24 -2.09 7.44
C GLU A 102 -12.02 -3.45 6.79
N TYR A 103 -11.37 -3.46 5.62
CA TYR A 103 -11.11 -4.67 4.85
C TYR A 103 -9.79 -5.36 5.21
N GLY A 104 -8.92 -4.72 6.01
CA GLY A 104 -7.65 -5.30 6.46
C GLY A 104 -6.55 -5.35 5.40
N HIS A 105 -6.47 -4.36 4.50
CA HIS A 105 -5.45 -4.29 3.44
C HIS A 105 -4.68 -2.98 3.47
N SER A 106 -3.67 -2.84 2.62
CA SER A 106 -2.86 -1.63 2.57
C SER A 106 -3.59 -0.43 1.98
N ILE A 107 -3.24 0.76 2.48
CA ILE A 107 -3.75 2.04 1.95
C ILE A 107 -3.42 2.14 0.47
N THR A 108 -2.21 1.72 0.07
CA THR A 108 -1.79 1.71 -1.33
C THR A 108 -2.71 0.80 -2.16
N ARG A 109 -3.00 -0.43 -1.70
CA ARG A 109 -3.91 -1.33 -2.41
C ARG A 109 -5.29 -0.73 -2.56
N GLU A 110 -5.85 -0.15 -1.50
CA GLU A 110 -7.18 0.45 -1.55
C GLU A 110 -7.23 1.65 -2.49
N ALA A 111 -6.23 2.53 -2.42
CA ALA A 111 -6.12 3.69 -3.31
C ALA A 111 -6.01 3.26 -4.78
N VAL A 112 -5.18 2.24 -5.07
CA VAL A 112 -5.03 1.72 -6.44
C VAL A 112 -6.30 1.02 -6.90
N PHE A 113 -6.97 0.26 -6.03
CA PHE A 113 -8.25 -0.35 -6.36
C PHE A 113 -9.29 0.70 -6.75
N LEU A 114 -9.45 1.77 -5.98
CA LEU A 114 -10.38 2.86 -6.31
C LEU A 114 -9.97 3.61 -7.59
N ALA A 115 -8.67 3.80 -7.83
CA ALA A 115 -8.18 4.40 -9.08
C ALA A 115 -8.44 3.50 -10.30
N THR A 116 -8.27 2.19 -10.16
CA THR A 116 -8.62 1.18 -11.17
C THR A 116 -10.12 1.20 -11.45
N HIS A 117 -10.94 1.15 -10.40
CA HIS A 117 -12.40 1.22 -10.49
C HIS A 117 -12.87 2.50 -11.22
N ALA A 118 -12.34 3.67 -10.83
CA ALA A 118 -12.66 4.92 -11.50
C ALA A 118 -12.18 4.97 -12.95
N SER A 119 -11.00 4.42 -13.25
CA SER A 119 -10.47 4.32 -14.62
C SER A 119 -11.37 3.48 -15.53
N LEU A 120 -11.92 2.38 -15.01
CA LEU A 120 -12.87 1.56 -15.75
C LEU A 120 -14.17 2.32 -16.04
N HIS A 121 -14.67 3.11 -15.10
CA HIS A 121 -15.80 4.02 -15.37
C HIS A 121 -15.48 5.06 -16.45
N LEU A 122 -14.29 5.65 -16.45
CA LEU A 122 -13.85 6.57 -17.50
C LEU A 122 -13.77 5.89 -18.89
N LEU A 123 -13.50 4.58 -18.93
CA LEU A 123 -13.48 3.77 -20.14
C LEU A 123 -14.88 3.27 -20.56
N GLY A 124 -15.93 3.59 -19.79
CA GLY A 124 -17.32 3.26 -20.11
C GLY A 124 -17.86 1.97 -19.48
N TYR A 125 -17.13 1.38 -18.52
CA TYR A 125 -17.70 0.31 -17.70
C TYR A 125 -18.70 0.88 -16.69
N ASP A 126 -19.74 0.11 -16.42
CA ASP A 126 -20.76 0.39 -15.41
C ASP A 126 -21.04 -0.92 -14.65
N HIS A 127 -21.71 -0.82 -13.51
CA HIS A 127 -22.00 -1.95 -12.64
C HIS A 127 -23.45 -1.94 -12.14
N MET A 128 -24.36 -1.28 -12.86
CA MET A 128 -25.78 -1.26 -12.51
C MET A 128 -26.47 -2.61 -12.74
N GLU A 129 -26.08 -3.34 -13.77
CA GLU A 129 -26.59 -4.68 -14.09
C GLU A 129 -25.60 -5.78 -13.68
N GLU A 130 -26.09 -6.99 -13.36
CA GLU A 130 -25.27 -8.11 -12.91
C GLU A 130 -24.15 -8.49 -13.90
N GLU A 131 -24.47 -8.55 -15.19
CA GLU A 131 -23.52 -8.93 -16.24
C GLU A 131 -22.42 -7.87 -16.42
N GLU A 132 -22.79 -6.59 -16.35
CA GLU A 132 -21.84 -5.48 -16.43
C GLU A 132 -20.93 -5.45 -15.20
N ARG A 133 -21.50 -5.70 -14.00
CA ARG A 133 -20.75 -5.84 -12.76
C ARG A 133 -19.73 -6.98 -12.81
N GLN A 134 -20.07 -8.14 -13.39
CA GLN A 134 -19.14 -9.26 -13.53
C GLN A 134 -17.97 -8.92 -14.46
N LYS A 135 -18.25 -8.25 -15.59
CA LYS A 135 -17.20 -7.79 -16.52
C LYS A 135 -16.27 -6.78 -15.86
N MET A 136 -16.83 -5.80 -15.16
CA MET A 136 -16.05 -4.80 -14.44
C MET A 136 -15.18 -5.46 -13.36
N ARG A 137 -15.72 -6.38 -12.57
CA ARG A 137 -14.93 -7.14 -11.57
C ARG A 137 -13.78 -7.92 -12.18
N ALA A 138 -14.01 -8.63 -13.29
CA ALA A 138 -12.95 -9.36 -13.96
C ALA A 138 -11.82 -8.42 -14.46
N MET A 139 -12.19 -7.21 -14.91
CA MET A 139 -11.22 -6.19 -15.30
C MET A 139 -10.48 -5.60 -14.09
N GLU A 140 -11.17 -5.37 -12.97
CA GLU A 140 -10.55 -4.93 -11.71
C GLU A 140 -9.52 -5.95 -11.23
N GLU A 141 -9.90 -7.24 -11.18
CA GLU A 141 -9.01 -8.33 -10.76
C GLU A 141 -7.78 -8.43 -11.68
N ALA A 142 -7.97 -8.47 -12.99
CA ALA A 142 -6.87 -8.54 -13.96
C ALA A 142 -5.94 -7.31 -13.89
N ALA A 143 -6.49 -6.12 -13.63
CA ALA A 143 -5.70 -4.90 -13.49
C ALA A 143 -4.87 -4.91 -12.21
N MET A 144 -5.48 -5.29 -11.08
CA MET A 144 -4.77 -5.39 -9.79
C MET A 144 -3.65 -6.44 -9.84
N GLU A 145 -3.88 -7.57 -10.49
CA GLU A 145 -2.87 -8.62 -10.72
C GLU A 145 -1.69 -8.10 -11.57
N GLN A 146 -1.96 -7.43 -12.71
CA GLN A 146 -0.90 -6.86 -13.56
C GLN A 146 -0.12 -5.73 -12.88
N LEU A 147 -0.76 -5.00 -11.97
CA LEU A 147 -0.10 -3.95 -11.18
C LEU A 147 0.81 -4.55 -10.07
N GLY A 148 0.63 -5.83 -9.73
CA GLY A 148 1.36 -6.50 -8.66
C GLY A 148 1.02 -5.95 -7.27
N ILE A 149 -0.19 -5.42 -7.09
CA ILE A 149 -0.70 -4.93 -5.80
C ILE A 149 -1.76 -5.89 -5.28
N ASP A 150 -1.34 -7.14 -5.11
CA ASP A 150 -2.23 -8.16 -4.60
C ASP A 150 -2.52 -7.97 -3.12
N ARG A 151 -3.63 -8.56 -2.67
CA ARG A 151 -3.72 -8.98 -1.27
C ARG A 151 -2.64 -10.03 -1.09
N ASN A 152 -1.48 -9.68 -0.56
CA ASN A 152 -0.51 -10.70 -0.20
C ASN A 152 -1.02 -11.41 1.06
N PRO A 153 -1.57 -12.64 0.97
CA PRO A 153 -2.19 -13.29 2.12
C PRO A 153 -1.16 -13.58 3.22
N LEU A 154 0.12 -13.68 2.83
CA LEU A 154 1.22 -13.81 3.77
C LEU A 154 1.42 -12.53 4.58
N ASP A 155 1.28 -11.34 3.99
CA ASP A 155 1.45 -10.09 4.74
C ASP A 155 0.31 -9.88 5.74
N GLU A 156 -0.91 -10.24 5.34
CA GLU A 156 -2.07 -10.25 6.24
C GLU A 156 -1.88 -11.24 7.39
N HIS A 157 -1.39 -12.45 7.11
CA HIS A 157 -1.05 -13.45 8.13
C HIS A 157 0.02 -12.93 9.10
N LEU A 158 1.14 -12.40 8.60
CA LEU A 158 2.20 -11.85 9.45
C LEU A 158 1.70 -10.67 10.29
N PHE A 159 0.84 -9.82 9.73
CA PHE A 159 0.25 -8.70 10.45
C PHE A 159 -0.66 -9.16 11.60
N LEU A 160 -1.48 -10.19 11.37
CA LEU A 160 -2.31 -10.80 12.42
C LEU A 160 -1.46 -11.45 13.51
N GLN A 161 -0.40 -12.16 13.15
CA GLN A 161 0.56 -12.72 14.10
C GLN A 161 1.24 -11.63 14.94
N ALA A 162 1.60 -10.49 14.35
CA ALA A 162 2.12 -9.34 15.08
C ALA A 162 1.07 -8.70 16.00
N CYS A 163 -0.22 -8.68 15.61
CA CYS A 163 -1.32 -8.26 16.49
C CYS A 163 -1.48 -9.18 17.71
N GLU A 164 -1.30 -10.49 17.54
CA GLU A 164 -1.32 -11.45 18.65
C GLU A 164 -0.12 -11.27 19.59
N ALA A 165 1.07 -11.05 19.02
CA ALA A 165 2.29 -10.80 19.79
C ALA A 165 2.18 -9.54 20.66
N LEU A 166 1.53 -8.49 20.15
CA LEU A 166 1.30 -7.21 20.83
C LEU A 166 0.61 -7.38 22.19
N GLU A 167 -0.30 -8.36 22.34
CA GLU A 167 -1.02 -8.60 23.60
C GLU A 167 -0.10 -8.93 24.77
N ASN A 168 1.10 -9.47 24.47
CA ASN A 168 2.09 -9.86 25.46
C ASN A 168 3.09 -8.74 25.81
N ALA A 169 2.95 -7.56 25.20
CA ALA A 169 3.84 -6.43 25.44
C ALA A 169 3.87 -6.00 26.92
N TYR A 170 5.08 -5.87 27.47
CA TYR A 170 5.31 -5.34 28.80
C TYR A 170 5.66 -3.85 28.69
N ALA A 171 4.64 -3.00 28.74
CA ALA A 171 4.78 -1.55 28.57
C ALA A 171 4.12 -0.73 29.70
N PRO A 172 4.50 -0.93 30.98
CA PRO A 172 3.87 -0.24 32.10
C PRO A 172 4.23 1.25 32.20
N TYR A 173 5.29 1.71 31.52
CA TYR A 173 5.75 3.09 31.62
C TYR A 173 5.14 3.96 30.52
N SER A 174 5.19 3.52 29.25
CA SER A 174 4.59 4.29 28.14
C SER A 174 3.10 4.01 27.95
N GLY A 175 2.64 2.81 28.31
CA GLY A 175 1.31 2.32 27.92
C GLY A 175 1.15 2.21 26.39
N TYR A 176 2.26 2.12 25.64
CA TYR A 176 2.28 1.98 24.19
C TYR A 176 2.83 0.60 23.81
N LYS A 177 1.91 -0.29 23.44
CA LYS A 177 2.24 -1.68 23.08
C LYS A 177 2.54 -1.81 21.60
N VAL A 178 3.56 -2.60 21.29
CA VAL A 178 4.01 -2.92 19.94
C VAL A 178 4.26 -4.43 19.86
N GLY A 179 3.75 -5.06 18.82
CA GLY A 179 4.03 -6.44 18.46
C GLY A 179 4.76 -6.54 17.12
N ALA A 180 5.50 -7.62 16.93
CA ALA A 180 6.20 -7.91 15.69
C ALA A 180 6.16 -9.41 15.35
N CYS A 181 6.12 -9.72 14.06
CA CYS A 181 6.26 -11.06 13.51
C CYS A 181 7.32 -11.05 12.40
N LEU A 182 8.43 -11.75 12.62
CA LEU A 182 9.57 -11.84 11.71
C LEU A 182 9.52 -13.15 10.92
N LEU A 183 9.52 -13.05 9.59
CA LEU A 183 9.53 -14.18 8.66
C LEU A 183 10.95 -14.47 8.17
N CYS A 184 11.34 -15.74 8.24
CA CYS A 184 12.60 -16.26 7.73
C CYS A 184 12.47 -16.77 6.28
N GLU A 185 13.60 -16.85 5.59
CA GLU A 185 13.66 -17.44 4.23
C GLU A 185 13.24 -18.92 4.20
N ASP A 186 13.46 -19.65 5.30
CA ASP A 186 13.04 -21.05 5.45
C ASP A 186 11.56 -21.21 5.89
N GLY A 187 10.80 -20.11 5.95
CA GLY A 187 9.39 -20.10 6.29
C GLY A 187 9.07 -20.10 7.79
N ARG A 188 10.09 -20.11 8.68
CA ARG A 188 9.84 -19.97 10.12
C ARG A 188 9.44 -18.54 10.49
N GLU A 189 8.52 -18.43 11.46
CA GLU A 189 8.01 -17.17 11.98
C GLU A 189 8.41 -17.00 13.45
N PHE A 190 8.82 -15.79 13.81
CA PHE A 190 9.26 -15.45 15.16
C PHE A 190 8.54 -14.21 15.68
N LEU A 191 7.86 -14.35 16.81
CA LEU A 191 7.10 -13.27 17.43
C LEU A 191 7.97 -12.46 18.40
N GLY A 192 7.66 -11.18 18.52
CA GLY A 192 8.25 -10.27 19.49
C GLY A 192 7.26 -9.20 19.95
N CYS A 193 7.49 -8.65 21.13
CA CYS A 193 6.76 -7.50 21.64
C CYS A 193 7.73 -6.56 22.37
N ASN A 194 7.36 -5.31 22.55
CA ASN A 194 8.21 -4.40 23.32
C ASN A 194 8.19 -4.77 24.82
N ILE A 195 9.37 -4.70 25.43
CA ILE A 195 9.58 -4.99 26.85
C ILE A 195 10.32 -3.80 27.44
N GLU A 196 9.60 -3.00 28.22
CA GLU A 196 10.14 -1.83 28.89
C GLU A 196 10.84 -2.19 30.20
N ASN A 197 11.65 -1.26 30.67
CA ASN A 197 12.38 -1.40 31.92
C ASN A 197 12.43 -0.06 32.66
N ALA A 198 12.53 -0.09 33.99
CA ALA A 198 12.72 1.12 34.80
C ALA A 198 13.95 1.92 34.37
N SER A 199 15.02 1.22 33.97
CA SER A 199 16.15 1.82 33.26
C SER A 199 15.83 1.85 31.78
N TYR A 200 15.36 2.99 31.27
CA TYR A 200 14.80 3.09 29.90
C TYR A 200 15.80 2.68 28.80
N GLY A 201 17.11 2.81 29.03
CA GLY A 201 18.13 2.34 28.10
C GLY A 201 18.16 0.82 27.90
N ALA A 202 17.55 0.05 28.81
CA ALA A 202 17.43 -1.40 28.73
C ALA A 202 16.15 -1.86 27.98
N THR A 203 15.29 -0.94 27.54
CA THR A 203 14.08 -1.27 26.79
C THR A 203 14.42 -1.94 25.45
N ILE A 204 13.74 -3.05 25.15
CA ILE A 204 13.81 -3.73 23.86
C ILE A 204 12.51 -3.51 23.09
N CYS A 205 12.65 -3.12 21.81
CA CYS A 205 11.51 -2.94 20.91
C CYS A 205 11.05 -4.32 20.37
N ALA A 206 9.81 -4.39 19.87
CA ALA A 206 9.22 -5.64 19.39
C ALA A 206 10.04 -6.32 18.29
N GLU A 207 10.57 -5.52 17.37
CA GLU A 207 11.38 -5.97 16.24
C GLU A 207 12.68 -6.63 16.74
N ARG A 208 13.37 -5.97 17.68
CA ARG A 208 14.60 -6.50 18.28
C ARG A 208 14.33 -7.74 19.13
N ALA A 209 13.18 -7.81 19.80
CA ALA A 209 12.76 -9.00 20.54
C ALA A 209 12.56 -10.18 19.56
N ALA A 210 11.83 -9.98 18.46
CA ALA A 210 11.61 -11.00 17.43
C ALA A 210 12.94 -11.49 16.82
N VAL A 211 13.83 -10.56 16.45
CA VAL A 211 15.19 -10.89 15.96
C VAL A 211 15.97 -11.69 17.00
N SER A 212 15.93 -11.29 18.27
CA SER A 212 16.67 -11.99 19.34
C SER A 212 16.22 -13.45 19.47
N VAL A 213 14.90 -13.71 19.42
CA VAL A 213 14.36 -15.06 19.43
C VAL A 213 14.81 -15.84 18.20
N ALA A 214 14.62 -15.29 17.00
CA ALA A 214 15.00 -15.93 15.74
C ALA A 214 16.49 -16.33 15.72
N VAL A 215 17.36 -15.39 16.09
CA VAL A 215 18.81 -15.59 16.12
C VAL A 215 19.21 -16.64 17.16
N SER A 216 18.58 -16.62 18.34
CA SER A 216 18.81 -17.65 19.37
C SER A 216 18.43 -19.05 18.90
N GLN A 217 17.49 -19.16 17.95
CA GLN A 217 17.04 -20.41 17.33
C GLN A 217 17.72 -20.70 15.98
N GLY A 218 18.87 -20.07 15.74
CA GLY A 218 19.73 -20.35 14.58
C GLY A 218 19.30 -19.72 13.26
N ALA A 219 18.23 -18.93 13.22
CA ALA A 219 17.84 -18.22 11.99
C ALA A 219 18.75 -17.00 11.75
N ARG A 220 19.14 -16.76 10.49
CA ARG A 220 20.06 -15.67 10.08
C ARG A 220 19.66 -14.96 8.78
N ARG A 221 18.60 -15.41 8.10
CA ARG A 221 18.12 -14.86 6.83
C ARG A 221 16.63 -14.59 6.93
N PHE A 222 16.25 -13.34 6.69
CA PHE A 222 14.91 -12.82 6.94
C PHE A 222 14.36 -12.14 5.68
N THR A 223 13.07 -12.34 5.42
CA THR A 223 12.40 -11.89 4.19
C THR A 223 11.36 -10.80 4.46
N ALA A 224 10.70 -10.84 5.61
CA ALA A 224 9.73 -9.83 6.00
C ALA A 224 9.63 -9.68 7.52
N ILE A 225 9.16 -8.52 7.98
CA ILE A 225 8.73 -8.31 9.35
C ILE A 225 7.44 -7.50 9.37
N ALA A 226 6.43 -7.98 10.09
CA ALA A 226 5.26 -7.19 10.44
C ALA A 226 5.43 -6.53 11.80
N ILE A 227 5.01 -5.28 11.92
CA ILE A 227 5.15 -4.43 13.11
C ILE A 227 3.83 -3.70 13.34
N VAL A 228 3.24 -3.90 14.52
CA VAL A 228 1.91 -3.42 14.85
C VAL A 228 1.96 -2.62 16.13
N GLY A 229 1.37 -1.42 16.14
CA GLY A 229 1.14 -0.63 17.35
C GLY A 229 -0.29 -0.71 17.86
N GLU A 230 -0.52 -0.48 19.15
CA GLU A 230 -1.88 -0.49 19.73
C GLU A 230 -2.68 0.78 19.37
N LYS A 231 -2.01 1.93 19.31
CA LYS A 231 -2.64 3.27 19.25
C LYS A 231 -2.21 4.09 18.03
N GLY A 232 -1.50 3.49 17.09
CA GLY A 232 -0.98 4.16 15.90
C GLY A 232 0.06 3.31 15.19
N ASP A 233 0.39 3.70 13.96
CA ASP A 233 1.34 2.97 13.12
C ASP A 233 2.73 3.00 13.78
N SER A 234 3.24 1.81 14.11
CA SER A 234 4.52 1.65 14.81
C SER A 234 5.67 1.43 13.83
N TRP A 235 6.06 2.50 13.14
CA TRP A 235 7.24 2.46 12.26
C TRP A 235 8.51 2.10 13.07
N PRO A 236 9.40 1.23 12.55
CA PRO A 236 10.56 0.80 13.31
C PRO A 236 11.48 1.97 13.62
N CYS A 237 11.99 2.02 14.85
CA CYS A 237 12.93 3.07 15.26
C CYS A 237 14.31 2.86 14.62
N GLY A 238 15.18 3.88 14.67
CA GLY A 238 16.51 3.82 14.02
C GLY A 238 17.35 2.62 14.46
N ILE A 239 17.31 2.25 15.75
CA ILE A 239 18.04 1.07 16.26
C ILE A 239 17.49 -0.21 15.65
N CYS A 240 16.16 -0.35 15.57
CA CYS A 240 15.54 -1.53 14.95
C CYS A 240 15.87 -1.63 13.47
N ARG A 241 15.79 -0.51 12.72
CA ARG A 241 16.19 -0.48 11.31
C ARG A 241 17.61 -0.97 11.12
N GLN A 242 18.54 -0.49 11.94
CA GLN A 242 19.95 -0.90 11.88
C GLN A 242 20.13 -2.39 12.21
N VAL A 243 19.43 -2.91 13.23
CA VAL A 243 19.47 -4.34 13.58
C VAL A 243 18.89 -5.20 12.46
N LEU A 244 17.81 -4.79 11.83
CA LEU A 244 17.22 -5.53 10.70
C LEU A 244 18.14 -5.50 9.47
N ASN A 245 18.82 -4.37 9.22
CA ASN A 245 19.75 -4.17 8.10
C ASN A 245 20.96 -5.10 8.17
N GLU A 246 21.36 -5.54 9.37
CA GLU A 246 22.40 -6.58 9.57
C GLU A 246 22.05 -7.90 8.85
N PHE A 247 20.77 -8.24 8.73
CA PHE A 247 20.31 -9.54 8.25
C PHE A 247 19.72 -9.51 6.84
N SER A 248 19.12 -8.39 6.42
CA SER A 248 18.53 -8.25 5.09
C SER A 248 18.17 -6.81 4.77
N VAL A 249 18.83 -6.22 3.77
CA VAL A 249 18.55 -4.85 3.27
C VAL A 249 17.23 -4.79 2.49
N ASP A 250 16.90 -5.88 1.79
CA ASP A 250 15.70 -5.99 0.96
C ASP A 250 14.48 -6.53 1.73
N MET A 251 14.56 -6.59 3.06
CA MET A 251 13.47 -7.06 3.91
C MET A 251 12.21 -6.23 3.69
N ARG A 252 11.07 -6.89 3.52
CA ARG A 252 9.76 -6.22 3.47
C ARG A 252 9.32 -5.88 4.89
N VAL A 253 9.02 -4.61 5.13
CA VAL A 253 8.55 -4.11 6.42
C VAL A 253 7.07 -3.77 6.31
N ILE A 254 6.25 -4.53 7.00
CA ILE A 254 4.80 -4.39 7.06
C ILE A 254 4.47 -3.64 8.34
N VAL A 255 3.95 -2.42 8.26
CA VAL A 255 3.72 -1.54 9.42
C VAL A 255 2.27 -1.14 9.50
N GLY A 256 1.68 -1.22 10.67
CA GLY A 256 0.36 -0.65 10.91
C GLY A 256 0.00 -0.61 12.39
N GLN A 257 -1.29 -0.58 12.66
CA GLN A 257 -1.85 -0.58 14.00
C GLN A 257 -2.92 -1.64 14.17
N LYS A 258 -3.14 -2.07 15.41
CA LYS A 258 -4.13 -3.10 15.73
C LYS A 258 -5.53 -2.67 15.25
N GLY A 259 -6.17 -3.54 14.47
CA GLY A 259 -7.47 -3.26 13.86
C GLY A 259 -7.43 -2.17 12.77
N GLY A 260 -6.23 -1.80 12.30
CA GLY A 260 -5.93 -0.84 11.24
C GLY A 260 -5.53 -1.51 9.92
N ALA A 261 -5.37 -0.69 8.88
CA ALA A 261 -4.63 -1.05 7.67
C ALA A 261 -3.13 -1.19 7.96
N PHE A 262 -2.37 -1.68 6.97
CA PHE A 262 -0.91 -1.73 7.02
C PHE A 262 -0.25 -1.20 5.76
N ASP A 263 0.91 -0.58 5.87
CA ASP A 263 1.77 -0.25 4.75
C ASP A 263 2.87 -1.31 4.59
N VAL A 264 3.32 -1.53 3.36
CA VAL A 264 4.45 -2.42 3.07
C VAL A 264 5.52 -1.62 2.34
N VAL A 265 6.72 -1.57 2.91
CA VAL A 265 7.87 -0.88 2.31
C VAL A 265 9.13 -1.73 2.44
N PRO A 266 10.09 -1.65 1.51
CA PRO A 266 11.39 -2.28 1.70
C PRO A 266 12.19 -1.55 2.78
N LEU A 267 12.99 -2.28 3.57
CA LEU A 267 13.80 -1.72 4.65
C LEU A 267 14.79 -0.65 4.14
N GLY A 268 15.36 -0.83 2.95
CA GLY A 268 16.26 0.14 2.32
C GLY A 268 15.66 1.54 2.12
N GLU A 269 14.33 1.66 1.99
CA GLU A 269 13.67 2.98 1.97
C GLU A 269 13.60 3.63 3.35
N LEU A 270 13.55 2.82 4.41
CA LEU A 270 13.52 3.30 5.80
C LEU A 270 14.92 3.64 6.32
N LEU A 271 15.97 3.06 5.74
CA LEU A 271 17.35 3.30 6.13
C LEU A 271 18.24 3.47 4.88
N PRO A 272 18.08 4.58 4.13
CA PRO A 272 18.86 4.83 2.93
C PRO A 272 20.33 5.05 3.29
N HIS A 273 21.25 4.61 2.40
CA HIS A 273 22.69 4.71 2.61
C HIS A 273 23.14 4.11 3.96
N SER A 274 22.57 2.96 4.32
CA SER A 274 22.83 2.31 5.60
C SER A 274 24.28 1.84 5.72
N PHE A 275 24.83 1.99 6.93
CA PHE A 275 26.04 1.27 7.32
C PHE A 275 25.71 -0.21 7.50
N GLY A 276 26.55 -1.12 7.03
CA GLY A 276 26.34 -2.56 7.17
C GLY A 276 27.63 -3.38 7.09
N PRO A 277 27.50 -4.72 7.08
CA PRO A 277 28.64 -5.64 7.02
C PRO A 277 29.63 -5.32 5.89
N GLN A 278 29.12 -4.88 4.73
CA GLN A 278 29.92 -4.50 3.56
C GLN A 278 30.94 -3.37 3.83
N ASP A 279 30.67 -2.49 4.79
CA ASP A 279 31.53 -1.34 5.11
C ASP A 279 32.69 -1.73 6.05
N LEU A 280 32.54 -2.86 6.76
CA LEU A 280 33.56 -3.40 7.66
C LEU A 280 34.60 -4.23 6.89
N GLU A 281 34.17 -4.93 5.82
CA GLU A 281 35.04 -5.79 5.02
C GLU A 281 36.09 -4.99 4.21
N GLN A 282 35.76 -3.76 3.79
CA GLN A 282 36.65 -2.91 2.98
C GLN A 282 37.86 -2.34 3.73
N GLN A 283 37.94 -2.48 5.07
CA GLN A 283 39.06 -1.96 5.87
C GLN A 283 40.20 -2.97 6.07
N GLY A 284 40.02 -4.22 5.65
CA GLY A 284 41.00 -5.30 5.87
C GLY A 284 42.15 -5.38 4.86
N GLU A 285 42.01 -4.80 3.66
CA GLU A 285 43.01 -4.98 2.58
C GLU A 285 44.09 -3.88 2.52
N ASN A 286 43.94 -2.77 3.26
CA ASN A 286 44.87 -1.63 3.19
C ASN A 286 45.87 -1.51 4.36
N GLN A 287 46.09 -2.56 5.15
CA GLN A 287 47.06 -2.55 6.26
C GLN A 287 48.29 -3.46 6.07
N ASN A 288 48.48 -4.06 4.90
CA ASN A 288 49.67 -4.86 4.57
C ASN A 288 50.49 -4.27 3.39
N GLY A 289 50.70 -2.94 3.41
CA GLY A 289 51.57 -2.22 2.47
C GLY A 289 52.75 -1.56 3.17
#